data_AF-A0A933GUF9-F1
#
_entry.id   AF-A0A933GUF9-F1
#
_cell.length_a   1.000
_cell.length_b   1.000
_cell.length_c   1.000
_cell.angle_alpha   90.00
_cell.angle_beta   90.00
_cell.angle_gamma   90.00
#
_symmetry.space_group_name_H-M   'P 1'
#
loop_
_entity.id
_entity.type
_entity.pdbx_description
1 polymer ?
#
loop_
_entity_poly.entity_id
_entity_poly.type
_entity_poly.pdbx_seq_one_letter_code
_entity_poly.pdbx_strand_id
1 'polypeptide(L)'
;MDQDQWRAQVGRLSDRQLIERARHLARAEWEVQHELLFHLIEIEKRRIHLGPGYSSIFDYLVRGLGYSESSAHRRLATSRAIRGSTRAC
;
A
#
# COMPACT_ATOMS: atom_id res chain seq x y z
N MET A 1 -7.90 -6.65 19.68
CA MET A 1 -6.65 -6.10 20.27
C MET A 1 -6.89 -4.61 20.44
N ASP A 2 -6.83 -4.15 21.68
CA ASP A 2 -7.29 -2.81 22.09
C ASP A 2 -6.24 -1.72 21.78
N GLN A 3 -6.67 -0.50 21.45
CA GLN A 3 -5.77 0.63 21.15
C GLN A 3 -4.87 0.95 22.35
N ASP A 4 -5.40 0.79 23.57
CA ASP A 4 -4.67 1.05 24.81
C ASP A 4 -3.56 0.03 25.07
N GLN A 5 -3.77 -1.22 24.65
CA GLN A 5 -2.76 -2.27 24.74
C GLN A 5 -1.57 -1.98 23.81
N TRP A 6 -1.82 -1.49 22.60
CA TRP A 6 -0.76 -1.12 21.66
C TRP A 6 0.07 0.06 22.18
N ARG A 7 -0.58 1.10 22.71
CA ARG A 7 0.10 2.27 23.29
C ARG A 7 0.98 1.87 24.47
N ALA A 8 0.47 1.02 25.38
CA ALA A 8 1.24 0.51 26.51
C ALA A 8 2.44 -0.33 26.07
N GLN A 9 2.30 -1.13 25.01
CA GLN A 9 3.40 -1.92 24.47
C GLN A 9 4.51 -1.04 23.87
N VAL A 10 4.15 -0.03 23.07
CA VAL A 10 5.12 0.90 22.48
C VAL A 10 5.81 1.74 23.56
N GLY A 11 5.07 2.20 24.57
CA GLY A 11 5.60 3.00 25.68
C GLY A 11 6.55 2.26 26.62
N ARG A 12 6.66 0.93 26.54
CA ARG A 12 7.60 0.11 27.33
C ARG A 12 8.95 -0.12 26.63
N LEU A 13 9.09 0.30 25.37
CA LEU A 13 10.34 0.15 24.62
C LEU A 13 11.32 1.27 25.02
N SER A 14 12.61 0.93 25.10
CA SER A 14 13.66 1.96 25.16
C SER A 14 13.79 2.70 23.82
N ASP A 15 14.36 3.90 23.82
CA ASP A 15 14.56 4.72 22.62
C ASP A 15 15.24 3.96 21.48
N ARG A 16 16.28 3.17 21.81
CA ARG A 16 16.98 2.33 20.82
C ARG A 16 16.04 1.29 20.21
N GLN A 17 15.25 0.61 21.05
CA GLN A 17 14.28 -0.39 20.58
C GLN A 17 13.16 0.25 19.75
N LEU A 18 12.73 1.47 20.10
CA LEU A 18 11.73 2.22 19.34
C LEU A 18 12.24 2.52 17.92
N ILE A 19 13.46 3.05 17.81
CA ILE A 19 14.09 3.37 16.52
C ILE A 19 14.30 2.10 15.68
N GLU A 20 14.81 1.03 16.28
CA GLU A 20 15.03 -0.25 15.57
C GLU A 20 13.73 -0.84 15.07
N ARG A 21 12.68 -0.82 15.89
CA ARG A 21 11.37 -1.34 15.52
C ARG A 21 10.70 -0.47 14.46
N ALA A 22 10.80 0.86 14.55
CA ALA A 22 10.32 1.77 13.53
C ALA A 22 10.99 1.52 12.16
N ARG A 23 12.32 1.32 12.15
CA ARG A 23 13.06 0.96 10.93
C ARG A 23 12.62 -0.37 10.35
N HIS A 24 12.35 -1.36 11.20
CA HIS A 24 11.82 -2.65 10.76
C HIS A 24 10.42 -2.50 10.14
N LEU A 25 9.53 -1.77 10.80
CA LEU A 25 8.17 -1.53 10.31
C LEU A 25 8.18 -0.74 9.00
N ALA A 26 9.06 0.24 8.83
CA ALA A 26 9.20 0.98 7.57
C ALA A 26 9.63 0.07 6.40
N ARG A 27 10.51 -0.92 6.65
CA ARG A 27 10.86 -1.92 5.62
C ARG A 27 9.70 -2.84 5.29
N ALA A 28 9.02 -3.36 6.31
CA ALA A 28 7.85 -4.21 6.12
C ALA A 28 6.72 -3.46 5.39
N GLU A 29 6.51 -2.17 5.71
CA GLU A 29 5.58 -1.31 4.99
C GLU A 29 5.94 -1.24 3.50
N TRP A 30 7.21 -1.02 3.18
CA TRP A 30 7.67 -0.95 1.79
C TRP A 30 7.46 -2.26 1.02
N GLU A 31 7.70 -3.42 1.64
CA GLU A 31 7.44 -4.73 1.06
C GLU A 31 5.96 -4.92 0.73
N VAL A 32 5.07 -4.63 1.71
CA VAL A 32 3.61 -4.72 1.52
C VAL A 32 3.13 -3.72 0.46
N GLN A 33 3.68 -2.51 0.43
CA GLN A 33 3.34 -1.53 -0.61
C GLN A 33 3.75 -2.03 -1.99
N HIS A 34 4.94 -2.63 -2.15
CA HIS A 34 5.36 -3.19 -3.43
C HIS A 34 4.46 -4.32 -3.90
N GLU A 35 4.15 -5.25 -3.01
CA GLU A 35 3.23 -6.34 -3.32
C GLU A 35 1.87 -5.80 -3.79
N LEU A 36 1.31 -4.82 -3.09
CA LEU A 36 0.08 -4.15 -3.50
C LEU A 36 0.19 -3.54 -4.91
N LEU A 37 1.29 -2.84 -5.22
CA LEU A 37 1.48 -2.20 -6.53
C LEU A 37 1.47 -3.21 -7.67
N PHE A 38 2.10 -4.38 -7.51
CA PHE A 38 2.07 -5.45 -8.51
C PHE A 38 0.68 -6.06 -8.69
N HIS A 39 -0.08 -6.23 -7.60
CA HIS A 39 -1.47 -6.66 -7.68
C HIS A 39 -2.33 -5.63 -8.43
N LEU A 40 -2.14 -4.34 -8.17
CA LEU A 40 -2.85 -3.27 -8.87
C LEU A 40 -2.54 -3.26 -10.37
N ILE A 41 -1.28 -3.51 -10.76
CA ILE A 41 -0.88 -3.66 -12.17
C ILE A 41 -1.65 -4.82 -12.81
N GLU A 42 -1.72 -5.97 -12.15
CA GLU A 42 -2.42 -7.14 -12.72
C GLU A 42 -3.94 -6.95 -12.76
N ILE A 43 -4.53 -6.29 -11.75
CA ILE A 43 -5.96 -5.92 -11.72
C ILE A 43 -6.30 -4.95 -12.85
N GLU A 44 -5.45 -3.95 -13.11
CA GLU A 44 -5.64 -3.01 -14.22
C GLU A 44 -5.50 -3.75 -15.57
N LYS A 45 -4.46 -4.58 -15.73
CA LYS A 45 -4.17 -5.35 -16.94
C LYS A 45 -5.30 -6.35 -17.29
N ARG A 46 -5.81 -7.09 -16.31
CA ARG A 46 -6.92 -8.04 -16.49
C ARG A 46 -8.30 -7.37 -16.46
N ARG A 47 -8.36 -6.06 -16.18
CA ARG A 47 -9.60 -5.29 -16.03
C ARG A 47 -10.57 -5.88 -14.99
N ILE A 48 -10.04 -6.53 -13.93
CA ILE A 48 -10.84 -7.19 -12.88
C ILE A 48 -11.76 -6.20 -12.16
N HIS A 49 -11.31 -4.95 -12.00
CA HIS A 49 -12.09 -3.86 -11.39
C HIS A 49 -13.41 -3.56 -12.13
N LEU A 50 -13.57 -3.96 -13.39
CA LEU A 50 -14.83 -3.75 -14.11
C LEU A 50 -15.94 -4.71 -13.67
N GLY A 51 -15.59 -5.91 -13.20
CA GLY A 51 -16.58 -6.93 -12.79
C GLY A 51 -17.51 -6.45 -11.67
N PRO A 52 -16.98 -5.82 -10.61
CA PRO A 52 -17.80 -5.21 -9.55
C PRO A 52 -18.41 -3.85 -9.90
N GLY A 53 -18.24 -3.33 -11.13
CA GLY A 53 -18.84 -2.07 -11.58
C GLY A 53 -18.01 -0.81 -11.32
N TYR A 54 -16.70 -0.91 -11.06
CA TYR A 54 -15.86 0.29 -10.96
C TYR A 54 -15.54 0.85 -12.35
N SER A 55 -15.67 2.16 -12.50
CA SER A 55 -15.46 2.87 -13.77
C SER A 55 -13.99 2.93 -14.22
N SER A 56 -13.07 2.77 -13.27
CA SER A 56 -11.63 2.77 -13.50
C SER A 56 -10.89 2.11 -12.33
N ILE A 57 -9.59 1.85 -12.50
CA ILE A 57 -8.74 1.41 -11.38
C ILE A 57 -8.65 2.48 -10.27
N PHE A 58 -8.73 3.76 -10.61
CA PHE A 58 -8.76 4.84 -9.62
C PHE A 58 -10.04 4.77 -8.76
N ASP A 59 -11.18 4.57 -9.40
CA ASP A 59 -12.47 4.37 -8.73
C ASP A 59 -12.44 3.13 -7.82
N TYR A 60 -11.82 2.03 -8.28
CA TYR A 60 -11.57 0.85 -7.43
C TYR A 60 -10.69 1.15 -6.22
N LEU A 61 -9.62 1.92 -6.36
CA LEU A 61 -8.76 2.30 -5.22
C LEU A 61 -9.52 3.13 -4.18
N VAL A 62 -10.33 4.08 -4.63
CA VAL A 62 -11.07 4.99 -3.74
C VAL A 62 -12.27 4.29 -3.11
N ARG A 63 -13.19 3.77 -3.92
CA ARG A 63 -14.44 3.16 -3.44
C ARG A 63 -14.28 1.71 -2.99
N GLY A 64 -13.42 0.94 -3.66
CA GLY A 64 -13.24 -0.48 -3.36
C GLY A 64 -12.25 -0.75 -2.22
N LEU A 65 -11.14 -0.01 -2.16
CA LEU A 65 -10.11 -0.19 -1.12
C LEU A 65 -10.10 0.92 -0.06
N GLY A 66 -10.95 1.94 -0.18
CA GLY A 66 -11.09 3.00 0.83
C GLY A 66 -9.93 3.99 0.87
N TYR A 67 -9.10 4.06 -0.17
CA TYR A 67 -8.03 5.05 -0.21
C TYR A 67 -8.59 6.46 -0.40
N SER A 68 -7.95 7.45 0.23
CA SER A 68 -8.17 8.83 -0.16
C SER A 68 -7.71 9.05 -1.61
N GLU A 69 -8.32 10.02 -2.29
CA GLU A 69 -7.99 10.32 -3.69
C GLU A 69 -6.50 10.60 -3.91
N SER A 70 -5.87 11.35 -3.00
CA SER A 70 -4.44 11.65 -3.08
C SER A 70 -3.57 10.38 -2.92
N SER A 71 -3.99 9.46 -2.06
CA SER A 71 -3.33 8.17 -1.83
C SER A 71 -3.50 7.22 -3.02
N ALA A 72 -4.69 7.19 -3.61
CA ALA A 72 -5.02 6.44 -4.82
C ALA A 72 -4.22 6.95 -6.03
N HIS A 73 -4.16 8.27 -6.21
CA HIS A 73 -3.41 8.88 -7.31
C HIS A 73 -1.92 8.52 -7.28
N ARG A 74 -1.27 8.62 -6.10
CA ARG A 74 0.15 8.23 -5.95
C ARG A 74 0.37 6.77 -6.30
N ARG A 75 -0.45 5.86 -5.77
CA ARG A 75 -0.32 4.41 -6.05
C ARG A 75 -0.54 4.09 -7.51
N LEU A 76 -1.56 4.67 -8.14
CA LEU A 76 -1.81 4.47 -9.56
C LEU A 76 -0.65 4.98 -10.43
N ALA A 77 -0.13 6.17 -10.13
CA ALA A 77 1.02 6.73 -10.82
C ALA A 77 2.26 5.82 -10.68
N THR A 78 2.55 5.34 -9.47
CA THR A 78 3.66 4.41 -9.21
C THR A 78 3.48 3.08 -9.94
N SER A 79 2.30 2.46 -9.87
CA SER A 79 2.01 1.21 -10.61
C SER A 79 2.22 1.37 -12.12
N ARG A 80 1.79 2.50 -12.70
CA ARG A 80 1.99 2.78 -14.13
C ARG A 80 3.45 3.04 -14.48
N ALA A 81 4.18 3.72 -13.60
CA ALA A 81 5.62 3.94 -13.77
C ALA A 81 6.37 2.61 -13.77
N ILE A 82 6.09 1.72 -12.81
CA ILE A 82 6.69 0.36 -12.75
C ILE A 82 6.40 -0.44 -14.02
N ARG A 83 5.16 -0.40 -14.53
CA ARG A 83 4.81 -1.07 -15.78
C ARG A 83 5.58 -0.49 -16.97
N GLY A 84 5.71 0.83 -17.04
CA GLY A 84 6.39 1.54 -18.13
C GLY A 84 7.91 1.43 -18.08
N SER A 85 8.49 1.22 -16.89
CA SER A 85 9.93 1.10 -16.68
C SER A 85 10.47 -0.30 -16.93
N THR A 86 9.84 -1.11 -17.79
CA THR A 86 10.35 -2.41 -18.24
C THR A 86 11.63 -2.21 -19.09
N ARG A 87 12.72 -1.80 -18.44
CA ARG A 87 14.06 -2.31 -18.70
C ARG A 87 14.24 -3.37 -17.62
N ALA A 88 14.28 -4.62 -18.05
CA ALA A 88 14.63 -5.74 -17.18
C ALA A 88 15.89 -5.36 -16.38
N CYS A 89 15.78 -5.38 -15.05
CA CYS A 89 16.95 -5.70 -14.25
C CYS A 89 17.29 -7.17 -14.51
#